data_AF-A0AAW2ZAV1-F1
#
_entry.id   AF-A0AAW2ZAV1-F1
#
_cell.length_a   1.000
_cell.length_b   1.000
_cell.length_c   1.000
_cell.angle_alpha   90.00
_cell.angle_beta   90.00
_cell.angle_gamma   90.00
#
_symmetry.space_group_name_H-M   'P 1'
#
loop_
_entity.id
_entity.type
_entity.pdbx_description
1 polymer ?
#
loop_
_entity_poly.entity_id
_entity_poly.type
_entity_poly.pdbx_seq_one_letter_code
_entity_poly.pdbx_strand_id
1 'polypeptide(L)'
;MTADISNPNVPHPILILILNFWLFGGVGYLLIGQQQKGIGAIVWTILTSWIFIGFILCILFAYDGYLIAQKLQAGQTVKSHEFAAFDFLAKLPLLHE
;
A
#
# COMPACT_ATOMS: atom_id res chain seq x y z
N MET A 1 -20.45 -5.08 2.95
CA MET A 1 -19.68 -5.24 4.20
C MET A 1 -18.20 -5.33 3.84
N THR A 2 -17.48 -4.20 3.82
CA THR A 2 -16.01 -4.23 3.75
C THR A 2 -15.53 -4.46 5.18
N ALA A 3 -14.91 -5.61 5.45
CA ALA A 3 -14.37 -5.90 6.77
C ALA A 3 -13.22 -4.91 7.06
N ASP A 4 -13.35 -4.13 8.12
CA ASP A 4 -12.25 -3.35 8.65
C ASP A 4 -11.16 -4.31 9.11
N ILE A 5 -9.93 -4.08 8.64
CA ILE A 5 -8.82 -4.95 8.99
C ILE A 5 -8.25 -4.43 10.31
N SER A 6 -8.35 -5.26 11.34
CA SER A 6 -7.66 -5.11 12.62
C SER A 6 -6.87 -6.38 12.90
N ASN A 7 -5.63 -6.42 12.43
CA ASN A 7 -4.72 -7.51 12.76
C ASN A 7 -3.51 -6.94 13.50
N PRO A 8 -3.33 -7.20 14.80
CA PRO A 8 -2.15 -6.76 15.53
C PRO A 8 -0.87 -7.52 15.11
N ASN A 9 -1.02 -8.64 14.40
CA ASN A 9 0.08 -9.50 13.96
C ASN A 9 0.53 -9.16 12.53
N VAL A 10 0.65 -7.87 12.22
CA VAL A 10 1.14 -7.41 10.93
C VAL A 10 2.66 -7.62 10.86
N PRO A 11 3.19 -8.21 9.77
CA PRO A 11 4.63 -8.26 9.52
C PRO A 11 5.25 -6.86 9.58
N HIS A 12 6.53 -6.77 9.93
CA HIS A 12 7.23 -5.48 10.03
C HIS A 12 6.95 -4.60 8.79
N PRO A 13 6.63 -3.30 8.95
CA PRO A 13 6.25 -2.40 7.86
C PRO A 13 7.31 -2.34 6.75
N ILE A 14 8.58 -2.43 7.14
CA ILE A 14 9.73 -2.47 6.22
C ILE A 14 9.67 -3.72 5.33
N LEU A 15 9.21 -4.85 5.88
CA LEU A 15 9.06 -6.11 5.17
C LEU A 15 7.96 -5.99 4.11
N ILE A 16 6.85 -5.32 4.43
CA ILE A 16 5.77 -4.99 3.48
C ILE A 16 6.27 -4.08 2.37
N LEU A 17 7.06 -3.05 2.71
CA LEU A 17 7.64 -2.13 1.75
C LEU A 17 8.54 -2.87 0.75
N ILE A 18 9.45 -3.72 1.25
CA ILE A 18 10.34 -4.52 0.42
C ILE A 18 9.53 -5.50 -0.43
N LEU A 19 8.52 -6.16 0.15
CA LEU A 19 7.67 -7.10 -0.59
C LEU A 19 6.89 -6.43 -1.71
N ASN A 20 6.25 -5.29 -1.45
CA ASN A 20 5.54 -4.55 -2.51
C ASN A 20 6.53 -4.00 -3.54
N PHE A 21 7.71 -3.53 -3.13
CA PHE A 21 8.70 -3.03 -4.08
C PHE A 21 9.25 -4.12 -5.01
N TRP A 22 9.50 -5.33 -4.48
CA TRP A 22 10.11 -6.44 -5.22
C TRP A 22 9.11 -7.36 -5.90
N LEU A 23 7.88 -7.49 -5.38
CA LEU A 23 6.83 -8.36 -5.90
C LEU A 23 5.63 -7.54 -6.44
N PHE A 24 5.88 -6.75 -7.47
CA PHE A 24 4.85 -6.10 -8.29
C PHE A 24 3.81 -5.26 -7.51
N GLY A 25 4.21 -4.59 -6.43
CA GLY A 25 3.39 -3.63 -5.70
C GLY A 25 2.29 -4.24 -4.82
N GLY A 26 2.02 -5.55 -4.88
CA GLY A 26 0.81 -6.12 -4.27
C GLY A 26 0.96 -7.18 -3.19
N VAL A 27 2.10 -7.87 -3.10
CA VAL A 27 2.22 -9.03 -2.19
C VAL A 27 2.20 -8.63 -0.72
N GLY A 28 2.73 -7.46 -0.37
CA GLY A 28 2.64 -6.89 0.98
C GLY A 28 1.19 -6.64 1.41
N TYR A 29 0.33 -6.17 0.50
CA TYR A 29 -1.09 -5.99 0.80
C TYR A 29 -1.84 -7.31 1.03
N LEU A 30 -1.46 -8.37 0.31
CA LEU A 30 -2.02 -9.70 0.53
C LEU A 30 -1.70 -10.23 1.92
N LEU A 31 -0.47 -10.00 2.41
CA LEU A 31 -0.07 -10.39 3.76
C LEU A 31 -0.79 -9.59 4.86
N ILE A 32 -1.12 -8.34 4.58
CA ILE A 32 -1.88 -7.48 5.48
C ILE A 32 -3.38 -7.84 5.49
N GLY A 33 -3.84 -8.69 4.57
CA GLY A 33 -5.26 -9.04 4.41
C GLY A 33 -6.02 -8.07 3.48
N GLN A 34 -5.36 -7.05 2.91
CA GLN A 34 -5.94 -6.15 1.91
C GLN A 34 -5.91 -6.79 0.51
N GLN A 35 -6.67 -7.86 0.31
CA GLN A 35 -6.66 -8.62 -0.95
C GLN A 35 -7.06 -7.80 -2.18
N GLN A 36 -8.09 -6.95 -2.05
CA GLN A 36 -8.55 -6.11 -3.17
C GLN A 36 -7.46 -5.14 -3.67
N LYS A 37 -6.71 -4.54 -2.74
CA LYS A 37 -5.60 -3.63 -3.08
C LYS A 37 -4.37 -4.36 -3.57
N GLY A 38 -4.07 -5.54 -3.01
CA GLY A 38 -2.95 -6.36 -3.49
C GLY A 38 -3.14 -6.77 -4.94
N ILE A 39 -4.33 -7.23 -5.30
CA ILE A 39 -4.67 -7.55 -6.70
C ILE A 39 -4.64 -6.28 -7.57
N GLY A 40 -5.23 -5.18 -7.07
CA GLY A 40 -5.22 -3.89 -7.79
C GLY A 40 -3.80 -3.41 -8.09
N ALA A 41 -2.90 -3.46 -7.12
CA ALA A 41 -1.51 -3.04 -7.27
C ALA A 41 -0.73 -3.94 -8.24
N ILE A 42 -0.95 -5.26 -8.23
CA ILE A 42 -0.35 -6.19 -9.20
C ILE A 42 -0.84 -5.89 -10.62
N VAL A 43 -2.15 -5.74 -10.81
CA VAL A 43 -2.75 -5.45 -12.12
C VAL A 43 -2.26 -4.10 -12.65
N TRP A 44 -2.25 -3.06 -11.83
CA TRP A 44 -1.70 -1.75 -12.21
C TRP A 44 -0.21 -1.82 -12.52
N THR A 45 0.59 -2.54 -11.73
CA THR A 45 2.03 -2.66 -12.00
C THR A 45 2.28 -3.39 -13.31
N ILE A 46 1.53 -4.45 -13.63
CA ILE A 46 1.63 -5.17 -14.90
C ILE A 46 1.20 -4.29 -16.07
N LEU A 47 0.04 -3.63 -15.98
CA LEU A 47 -0.49 -2.76 -17.05
C LEU A 47 0.44 -1.58 -17.34
N THR A 48 1.05 -1.01 -16.30
CA THR A 48 1.90 0.19 -16.43
C THR A 48 3.39 -0.14 -16.60
N SER A 49 3.77 -1.42 -16.51
CA SER A 49 5.14 -1.89 -16.75
C SER A 49 5.63 -1.56 -18.15
N TRP A 50 4.73 -1.50 -19.14
CA TRP A 50 5.06 -1.21 -20.54
C TRP A 50 5.61 0.20 -20.76
N ILE A 51 5.34 1.14 -19.85
CA ILE A 51 5.65 2.57 -20.00
C ILE A 51 6.75 3.04 -19.02
N PHE A 52 7.46 2.12 -18.34
CA PHE A 52 8.40 2.42 -17.23
C PHE A 52 7.79 3.17 -16.02
N ILE A 53 6.58 3.73 -16.13
CA ILE A 53 5.79 4.36 -15.06
C ILE A 53 5.40 3.35 -13.98
N GLY A 54 5.39 2.05 -14.30
CA GLY A 54 5.20 0.98 -13.33
C GLY A 54 6.15 1.04 -12.13
N PHE A 55 7.36 1.58 -12.30
CA PHE A 55 8.32 1.72 -11.19
C PHE A 55 7.90 2.77 -10.17
N ILE A 56 7.35 3.91 -10.64
CA ILE A 56 6.83 4.99 -9.78
C ILE A 56 5.60 4.50 -9.02
N LEU A 57 4.70 3.77 -9.70
CA LEU A 57 3.54 3.15 -9.07
C LEU A 57 3.94 2.10 -8.03
N CYS A 58 4.96 1.28 -8.32
CA CYS A 58 5.51 0.31 -7.35
C CYS A 58 5.98 1.00 -6.07
N ILE A 59 6.70 2.13 -6.19
CA ILE A 59 7.14 2.93 -5.04
C ILE A 59 5.94 3.47 -4.26
N LEU A 60 4.93 4.00 -4.96
CA LEU A 60 3.73 4.54 -4.34
C LEU A 60 2.94 3.46 -3.56
N PHE A 61 2.75 2.29 -4.16
CA PHE A 61 2.09 1.13 -3.54
C PHE A 61 2.91 0.51 -2.41
N ALA A 62 4.25 0.52 -2.51
CA ALA A 62 5.12 0.09 -1.42
C ALA A 62 5.02 1.04 -0.21
N TYR A 63 5.01 2.35 -0.45
CA TYR A 63 4.88 3.36 0.59
C TYR A 63 3.48 3.35 1.24
N ASP A 64 2.44 3.18 0.44
CA ASP A 64 1.07 3.05 0.95
C ASP A 64 0.89 1.79 1.81
N GLY A 65 1.43 0.65 1.37
CA GLY A 65 1.49 -0.58 2.16
C GLY A 65 2.25 -0.41 3.48
N TYR A 66 3.37 0.32 3.46
CA TYR A 66 4.14 0.64 4.67
C TYR A 66 3.32 1.45 5.69
N LEU A 67 2.66 2.52 5.26
CA LEU A 67 1.85 3.36 6.15
C LEU A 67 0.66 2.57 6.73
N ILE A 68 0.03 1.74 5.92
CA ILE A 68 -1.08 0.88 6.36
C ILE A 68 -0.59 -0.15 7.37
N ALA A 69 0.57 -0.80 7.11
CA ALA A 69 1.17 -1.72 8.05
C ALA A 69 1.51 -1.04 9.39
N GLN A 70 2.03 0.19 9.34
CA GLN A 70 2.33 0.96 10.55
C GLN A 70 1.06 1.33 11.34
N LYS A 71 -0.02 1.74 10.65
CA LYS A 71 -1.33 2.00 11.30
C LYS A 71 -1.89 0.74 11.97
N LEU A 72 -1.82 -0.39 11.28
CA LEU A 72 -2.28 -1.67 11.83
C LEU A 72 -1.42 -2.14 13.02
N GLN A 73 -0.10 -1.96 12.97
CA GLN A 73 0.78 -2.23 14.10
C GLN A 73 0.51 -1.30 15.30
N ALA A 74 0.10 -0.06 15.04
CA ALA A 74 -0.36 0.87 16.08
C ALA A 74 -1.75 0.52 16.63
N GLY A 75 -2.35 -0.59 16.21
CA GLY A 75 -3.69 -1.04 16.63
C GLY A 75 -4.83 -0.25 15.99
N GLN A 76 -4.56 0.55 14.96
CA GLN A 76 -5.59 1.29 14.23
C GLN A 76 -6.26 0.38 13.18
N THR A 77 -7.57 0.49 13.07
CA THR A 77 -8.35 -0.12 11.98
C THR A 77 -8.13 0.65 10.69
N VAL A 78 -7.83 -0.07 9.61
CA VAL A 78 -7.67 0.52 8.28
C VAL A 78 -8.78 0.00 7.37
N LYS A 79 -9.46 0.93 6.67
CA LYS A 79 -10.49 0.57 5.71
C LYS A 79 -9.88 -0.07 4.46
N SER A 80 -10.57 -1.06 3.90
CA SER A 80 -10.07 -1.82 2.74
C SER A 80 -9.77 -0.95 1.50
N HIS A 81 -10.34 0.26 1.40
CA HIS A 81 -10.19 1.19 0.26
C HIS A 81 -9.36 2.45 0.58
N GLU A 82 -8.76 2.58 1.77
CA GLU A 82 -8.05 3.80 2.18
C GLU A 82 -6.63 3.90 1.60
N PHE A 83 -6.34 4.87 0.74
CA PHE A 83 -4.97 5.13 0.28
C PHE A 83 -4.27 6.11 1.22
N ALA A 84 -3.50 5.58 2.17
CA ALA A 84 -2.75 6.36 3.16
C ALA A 84 -1.61 7.17 2.53
N ALA A 85 -0.96 6.65 1.48
CA ALA A 85 0.07 7.42 0.76
C ALA A 85 -0.50 8.64 0.06
N PHE A 86 -1.71 8.52 -0.50
CA PHE A 86 -2.35 9.65 -1.19
C PHE A 86 -2.81 10.72 -0.20
N ASP A 87 -3.36 10.34 0.95
CA ASP A 87 -3.68 11.27 2.04
C ASP A 87 -2.42 11.97 2.59
N PHE A 88 -1.29 11.25 2.67
CA PHE A 88 -0.01 11.84 3.04
C PHE A 88 0.50 12.86 2.00
N LEU A 89 0.42 12.52 0.71
CA LEU A 89 0.81 13.43 -0.38
C LEU A 89 -0.09 14.67 -0.44
N ALA A 90 -1.40 14.52 -0.22
CA ALA A 90 -2.32 15.65 -0.17
C ALA A 90 -2.04 16.60 1.02
N LYS A 91 -1.46 16.08 2.10
CA LYS A 91 -1.02 16.86 3.26
C LYS A 91 0.39 17.44 3.11
N LEU A 92 1.11 17.14 2.02
CA LEU A 92 2.44 17.69 1.81
C LEU A 92 2.32 19.19 1.46
N PRO A 93 3.03 20.09 2.15
CA PRO A 93 2.96 21.54 1.92
C PRO A 93 3.41 21.97 0.51
N LEU A 94 4.10 21.09 -0.21
CA LEU A 94 4.60 21.29 -1.58
C LEU A 94 3.52 21.30 -2.68
N LEU A 95 2.27 20.90 -2.38
CA LEU A 95 1.14 20.92 -3.32
C LEU A 95 0.15 22.08 -3.07
N HIS A 96 0.44 22.96 -2.11
CA HIS A 96 -0.43 24.07 -1.68
C HIS A 96 0.10 25.47 -2.06
N GLU A 97 1.14 25.55 -2.91
CA GLU A 97 1.64 26.82 -3.48
C GLU A 97 1.10 27.09 -4.89
#